data_AF-A0A645A8U9-F1
#
_entry.id   AF-A0A645A8U9-F1
#
_cell.length_a   1.000
_cell.length_b   1.000
_cell.length_c   1.000
_cell.angle_alpha   90.00
_cell.angle_beta   90.00
_cell.angle_gamma   90.00
#
_symmetry.space_group_name_H-M   'P 1'
#
loop_
_entity.id
_entity.type
_entity.pdbx_description
1 polymer ?
#
loop_
_entity_poly.entity_id
_entity_poly.type
_entity_poly.pdbx_seq_one_letter_code
_entity_poly.pdbx_strand_id
1 'polypeptide(L)' 'MGLVRICEAILRGQNTVLSVSTLIHDYYGIDDVYLSLPCVIGREGVQKFMRLPLDEKEVDGLQSSARILKETLNSLGL' A
#
# COMPACT_ATOMS: atom_id res chain seq x y z
N MET A 1 8.06 -15.51 7.15
CA MET A 1 8.97 -15.23 6.01
C MET A 1 8.82 -13.81 5.45
N GLY A 2 7.62 -13.20 5.41
CA GLY A 2 7.41 -11.85 4.85
C GLY A 2 8.20 -10.72 5.54
N LEU A 3 8.19 -10.65 6.87
CA LEU A 3 8.96 -9.65 7.63
C LEU A 3 10.46 -9.73 7.33
N VAL A 4 11.01 -10.95 7.27
CA VAL A 4 12.44 -11.17 6.96
C VAL A 4 12.79 -10.60 5.59
N ARG A 5 11.93 -10.77 4.57
CA ARG A 5 12.11 -10.20 3.24
C ARG A 5 12.08 -8.67 3.25
N ILE A 6 11.18 -8.06 4.02
CA ILE A 6 11.11 -6.59 4.16
C ILE A 6 12.38 -6.06 4.81
N CYS A 7 12.80 -6.66 5.93
CA CYS A 7 14.04 -6.28 6.61
C CYS A 7 15.26 -6.46 5.70
N GLU A 8 15.34 -7.57 4.97
CA GLU A 8 16.44 -7.82 4.03
C GLU A 8 16.46 -6.78 2.90
N ALA A 9 15.31 -6.46 2.30
CA ALA A 9 15.20 -5.47 1.24
C ALA A 9 15.69 -4.09 1.68
N ILE A 10 15.38 -3.68 2.92
CA ILE A 10 15.83 -2.43 3.52
C ILE A 10 17.33 -2.49 3.86
N LEU A 11 17.75 -3.48 4.64
CA LEU A 11 19.13 -3.57 5.12
C LEU A 11 20.15 -3.76 3.99
N ARG A 12 19.77 -4.47 2.92
CA ARG A 12 20.62 -4.73 1.75
C ARG A 12 20.35 -3.81 0.57
N GLY A 13 19.35 -2.92 0.66
CA GLY A 13 19.00 -1.99 -0.42
C GLY A 13 18.60 -2.67 -1.73
N GLN A 14 17.85 -3.78 -1.67
CA GLN A 14 17.63 -4.66 -2.82
C GLN A 14 16.61 -4.16 -3.86
N ASN A 15 15.99 -2.99 -3.69
CA ASN A 15 14.94 -2.46 -4.58
C ASN A 15 13.91 -3.53 -4.99
N THR A 16 13.45 -4.29 -3.99
CA THR A 16 12.61 -5.48 -4.18
C THR A 16 11.13 -5.07 -4.20
N VAL A 17 10.36 -5.68 -5.10
CA VAL A 17 8.90 -5.52 -5.11
C VAL A 17 8.27 -6.43 -4.06
N LEU A 18 7.58 -5.84 -3.09
CA LEU A 18 6.85 -6.55 -2.03
C LEU A 18 5.48 -5.90 -1.81
N SER A 19 4.46 -6.70 -1.51
CA SER A 19 3.14 -6.19 -1.11
C SER A 19 3.20 -5.75 0.35
N VAL A 20 3.15 -4.43 0.57
CA VAL A 20 3.17 -3.82 1.90
C VAL A 20 2.13 -2.70 1.98
N SER A 21 1.65 -2.42 3.19
CA SER A 21 0.75 -1.30 3.42
C SER A 21 1.54 0.01 3.36
N THR A 22 1.07 0.96 2.56
CA THR A 22 1.68 2.29 2.43
C THR A 22 0.60 3.36 2.28
N LEU A 23 0.97 4.61 2.54
CA LEU A 23 0.07 5.74 2.41
C LEU A 23 -0.22 5.98 0.93
N ILE A 24 -1.49 5.93 0.59
CA ILE A 24 -1.95 6.07 -0.79
C ILE A 24 -2.28 7.52 -1.09
N HIS A 25 -1.81 7.98 -2.25
CA HIS A 25 -2.16 9.26 -2.84
C HIS A 25 -2.52 9.04 -4.31
N ASP A 26 -3.66 9.58 -4.75
CA ASP A 26 -4.17 9.53 -6.12
C ASP A 26 -4.19 8.12 -6.76
N TYR A 27 -4.72 7.11 -6.05
CA TYR A 27 -4.83 5.74 -6.56
C TYR A 27 -6.30 5.36 -6.81
N TYR A 28 -6.76 5.46 -8.06
CA TYR A 28 -8.17 5.26 -8.42
C TYR A 28 -9.15 6.11 -7.57
N GLY A 29 -8.79 7.38 -7.31
CA GLY A 29 -9.60 8.30 -6.48
C GLY A 29 -9.53 8.03 -4.98
N ILE A 30 -8.58 7.20 -4.55
CA ILE A 30 -8.30 6.93 -3.14
C ILE A 30 -7.09 7.77 -2.71
N ASP A 31 -7.27 8.49 -1.61
CA ASP A 31 -6.25 9.34 -0.98
C ASP A 31 -6.33 9.19 0.54
N ASP A 32 -5.23 9.47 1.23
CA ASP A 32 -5.19 9.62 2.70
C ASP A 32 -5.69 8.37 3.46
N VAL A 33 -5.20 7.20 3.06
CA VAL A 33 -5.45 5.93 3.73
C VAL A 33 -4.30 4.96 3.43
N TYR A 34 -3.97 4.10 4.40
CA TYR A 34 -2.95 3.07 4.22
C TYR A 34 -3.56 1.80 3.63
N LEU A 35 -3.07 1.37 2.47
CA LEU A 35 -3.52 0.14 1.81
C LEU A 35 -2.35 -0.71 1.33
N SER A 36 -2.58 -2.02 1.28
CA SER A 36 -1.60 -2.99 0.79
C SER A 36 -1.53 -2.96 -0.73
N LEU A 37 -0.44 -2.43 -1.27
CA LEU A 37 -0.14 -2.43 -2.69
C LEU A 37 1.27 -2.99 -2.95
N PRO A 38 1.55 -3.48 -4.17
CA PRO A 38 2.92 -3.79 -4.56
C PRO A 38 3.78 -2.54 -4.56
N CYS A 39 4.79 -2.52 -3.71
CA CYS A 39 5.70 -1.40 -3.53
C CYS A 39 7.13 -1.81 -3.79
N VAL A 40 7.94 -0.89 -4.32
CA VAL A 40 9.39 -1.05 -4.37
C VAL A 40 9.95 -0.67 -3.01
N ILE A 41 10.62 -1.62 -2.37
CA ILE A 41 11.29 -1.44 -1.08
C ILE A 41 12.79 -1.44 -1.29
N GLY A 42 13.43 -0.34 -0.92
CA GLY A 42 14.88 -0.17 -0.95
C GLY A 42 15.44 0.24 0.40
N ARG A 43 16.66 0.78 0.41
CA ARG A 43 17.37 1.15 1.65
C ARG A 43 16.62 2.19 2.50
N GLU A 44 15.83 3.04 1.85
CA GLU A 44 15.04 4.09 2.52
C GLU A 44 13.59 3.65 2.82
N GLY A 45 13.30 2.35 2.75
CA GLY A 45 11.95 1.82 2.93
C GLY A 45 11.15 1.83 1.61
N VAL A 46 9.88 2.19 1.68
CA VAL A 46 8.98 2.24 0.50
C VAL A 46 9.37 3.44 -0.36
N GLN A 47 9.85 3.17 -1.58
CA GLN A 47 10.24 4.21 -2.54
C GLN A 47 9.08 4.64 -3.45
N LYS A 48 8.24 3.68 -3.84
CA LYS A 48 7.05 3.89 -4.67
C LYS A 48 6.09 2.74 -4.55
N PHE A 49 4.78 3.03 -4.57
CA PHE A 49 3.75 2.03 -4.88
C PHE A 49 3.54 1.96 -6.40
N MET A 50 3.16 0.79 -6.91
CA MET A 50 2.96 0.59 -8.34
C MET A 50 1.50 0.77 -8.71
N ARG A 51 1.25 1.55 -9.77
CA ARG A 51 -0.09 1.66 -10.39
C ARG A 51 -0.34 0.44 -11.28
N LEU A 52 -1.19 -0.46 -10.80
CA LEU A 52 -1.62 -1.63 -11.54
C LEU A 52 -2.83 -1.27 -12.42
N PRO A 53 -2.91 -1.77 -13.66
CA PRO A 53 -4.17 -1.73 -14.40
C PRO A 53 -5.16 -2.68 -13.72
N LEU A 54 -6.24 -2.11 -13.18
CA LEU A 54 -7.32 -2.85 -12.53
C LEU A 54 -8.57 -2.77 -13.39
N ASP A 55 -9.38 -3.82 -13.38
CA ASP A 55 -10.72 -3.77 -13.96
C ASP A 55 -11.71 -3.02 -13.06
N GLU A 56 -12.90 -2.72 -13.59
CA GLU A 56 -13.93 -1.95 -12.86
C GLU A 56 -14.31 -2.60 -11.52
N LYS A 57 -14.40 -3.94 -11.47
CA LYS A 57 -14.79 -4.66 -10.25
C LYS A 57 -13.68 -4.62 -9.21
N GLU A 58 -12.43 -4.73 -9.64
CA GLU A 58 -11.26 -4.61 -8.78
C GLU A 58 -11.14 -3.20 -8.20
N VAL A 59 -11.40 -2.16 -9.02
CA VAL A 59 -11.44 -0.76 -8.58
C VAL A 59 -12.53 -0.55 -7.53
N ASP A 60 -13.74 -1.03 -7.78
CA ASP A 60 -14.86 -0.92 -6.85
C ASP A 60 -14.55 -1.60 -5.50
N GLY A 61 -13.95 -2.80 -5.56
CA GLY A 61 -13.54 -3.54 -4.37
C GLY A 61 -12.44 -2.83 -3.56
N LEU A 62 -11.49 -2.22 -4.26
CA LEU A 62 -10.42 -1.45 -3.63
C LEU A 62 -10.96 -0.17 -2.96
N GLN A 63 -11.83 0.57 -3.64
CA GLN A 63 -12.47 1.77 -3.10
C GLN A 63 -13.34 1.46 -1.90
N SER A 64 -14.08 0.34 -1.94
CA SER A 64 -14.87 -0.14 -0.79
C SER A 64 -13.99 -0.44 0.41
N SER A 65 -12.86 -1.14 0.20
CA SER A 65 -11.88 -1.43 1.26
C SER A 65 -11.28 -0.15 1.86
N ALA A 66 -10.95 0.82 1.00
CA ALA A 66 -10.46 2.13 1.42
C ALA A 66 -11.47 2.87 2.31
N ARG A 67 -12.75 2.85 1.92
CA ARG A 67 -13.83 3.48 2.69
C ARG A 67 -13.97 2.86 4.08
N ILE A 68 -13.98 1.53 4.18
CA ILE A 68 -14.10 0.81 5.45
C ILE A 68 -12.93 1.17 6.38
N LEU A 69 -11.70 1.22 5.86
CA LEU A 69 -10.55 1.64 6.67
C LEU A 69 -10.69 3.08 7.17
N LYS A 70 -11.11 4.01 6.32
CA LYS A 70 -11.32 5.41 6.71
C LYS A 70 -12.41 5.55 7.77
N GLU A 71 -13.54 4.89 7.59
CA GLU A 71 -14.64 4.89 8.57
C GLU A 71 -14.18 4.32 9.92
N THR A 72 -13.37 3.26 9.88
CA THR A 72 -12.78 2.68 11.09
C THR A 72 -11.82 3.66 11.79
N LEU A 73 -10.93 4.32 11.05
CA LEU A 73 -10.03 5.34 11.60
C LEU A 73 -10.80 6.51 12.22
N ASN A 74 -11.79 7.05 11.49
CA ASN A 74 -12.66 8.12 11.98
C ASN A 74 -13.41 7.72 13.26
N SER A 75 -13.88 6.47 13.35
CA SER A 75 -14.57 5.95 14.55
C SER A 75 -13.67 5.89 15.78
N LEU A 76 -12.36 5.80 15.57
CA LEU A 76 -11.34 5.81 16.63
C LEU A 76 -10.84 7.24 16.93
N GLY A 77 -11.32 8.25 16.20
CA GLY A 77 -10.87 9.64 16.31
C GLY A 77 -9.45 9.88 15.78
N LEU A 78 -9.01 9.03 14.84
CA LEU A 78 -7.72 9.11 14.16
C LEU A 78 -7.86 9.72 12.76
#